data_AF-A0A7J4T7K1-F1
#
_entry.id   AF-A0A7J4T7K1-F1
#
_cell.length_a   1.000
_cell.length_b   1.000
_cell.length_c   1.000
_cell.angle_alpha   90.00
_cell.angle_beta   90.00
_cell.angle_gamma   90.00
#
_symmetry.space_group_name_H-M   'P 1'
#
loop_
_entity.id
_entity.type
_entity.pdbx_description
1 polymer ?
#
loop_
_entity_poly.entity_id
_entity_poly.type
_entity_poly.pdbx_seq_one_letter_code
_entity_poly.pdbx_strand_id
1 'polypeptide(L)'
;MNEMIPLTVANTLNQTAKNRIEAKSDQSLKQAIQNQNLAPKGQFDIYDQNGKVISNSSVSEFRDRTVYVGVAKVAGGGIPRERLNELKIEYPSLRPVKQHLTRKEAQMIRVRFPSDGHTRSGFWDIVIYCPNASSSLMHAYVINFLEITKNPRVSLFAKPPSASYGKGAGNGRIPGSNREARWVCHGQILPHLNRLGNDPIVRVGAYLNHIQNLLNQ
;
A
#
# COMPACT_ATOMS: atom_id res chain seq x y z
N MET A 1 -18.96 35.52 19.80
CA MET A 1 -19.58 35.86 18.50
C MET A 1 -19.50 34.61 17.63
N ASN A 2 -20.62 34.12 17.11
CA ASN A 2 -20.65 33.00 16.15
C ASN A 2 -20.27 33.54 14.77
N GLU A 3 -18.97 33.69 14.53
CA GLU A 3 -18.49 34.16 13.25
C GLU A 3 -18.58 33.04 12.21
N MET A 4 -19.27 33.32 11.10
CA MET A 4 -19.36 32.43 9.95
C MET A 4 -18.21 32.72 9.00
N ILE A 5 -17.48 31.68 8.63
CA ILE A 5 -16.31 31.74 7.78
C ILE A 5 -16.67 31.18 6.40
N PRO A 6 -16.51 31.97 5.33
CA PRO A 6 -16.69 31.49 3.97
C PRO A 6 -15.55 30.56 3.56
N LEU A 7 -15.89 29.44 2.90
CA LEU A 7 -14.97 28.45 2.33
C LEU A 7 -15.43 28.02 0.95
N THR A 8 -14.48 27.67 0.07
CA THR A 8 -14.78 26.99 -1.19
C THR A 8 -14.39 25.53 -1.09
N VAL A 9 -15.30 24.61 -1.45
CA VAL A 9 -15.12 23.16 -1.35
C VAL A 9 -15.13 22.57 -2.74
N ALA A 10 -14.07 21.85 -3.11
CA ALA A 10 -13.98 21.12 -4.38
C ALA A 10 -13.78 19.62 -4.12
N ASN A 11 -14.26 18.77 -5.04
CA ASN A 11 -13.98 17.34 -4.99
C ASN A 11 -12.59 17.07 -5.61
N THR A 12 -11.77 16.20 -5.00
CA THR A 12 -10.44 15.87 -5.53
C THR A 12 -10.47 15.17 -6.90
N LEU A 13 -11.51 14.38 -7.18
CA LEU A 13 -11.72 13.67 -8.44
C LEU A 13 -12.39 14.54 -9.51
N ASN A 14 -13.09 15.59 -9.10
CA ASN A 14 -13.71 16.55 -10.01
C ASN A 14 -13.62 17.98 -9.45
N GLN A 15 -12.54 18.68 -9.80
CA GLN A 15 -12.20 19.99 -9.26
C GLN A 15 -12.91 21.17 -9.95
N THR A 16 -13.69 20.90 -11.01
CA THR A 16 -14.48 21.93 -11.71
C THR A 16 -15.77 22.25 -10.96
N ALA A 17 -16.32 21.28 -10.22
CA ALA A 17 -17.44 21.48 -9.32
C ALA A 17 -16.97 22.07 -7.98
N LYS A 18 -17.29 23.34 -7.74
CA LYS A 18 -16.94 24.07 -6.52
C LYS A 18 -18.22 24.50 -5.78
N ASN A 19 -18.30 24.18 -4.50
CA ASN A 19 -19.39 24.61 -3.63
C ASN A 19 -18.87 25.65 -2.64
N ARG A 20 -19.52 26.81 -2.56
CA ARG A 20 -19.24 27.79 -1.51
C ARG A 20 -20.09 27.45 -0.28
N ILE A 21 -19.47 27.36 0.88
CA ILE A 21 -20.16 27.11 2.15
C ILE A 21 -19.78 28.17 3.17
N GLU A 22 -20.64 28.33 4.17
CA GLU A 22 -20.34 29.09 5.38
C GLU A 22 -20.31 28.13 6.57
N ALA A 23 -19.26 28.25 7.38
CA ALA A 23 -19.00 27.36 8.50
C ALA A 23 -18.61 28.17 9.73
N LYS A 24 -19.12 27.78 10.91
CA LYS A 24 -18.70 28.35 12.20
C LYS A 24 -17.18 28.27 12.37
N SER A 25 -16.60 29.29 13.00
CA SER A 25 -15.16 29.43 13.19
C SER A 25 -14.52 28.45 14.19
N ASP A 26 -15.33 27.77 15.02
CA ASP A 26 -14.89 26.88 16.10
C ASP A 26 -14.90 25.38 15.73
N GLN A 27 -15.51 25.01 14.61
CA GLN A 27 -15.55 23.63 14.15
C GLN A 27 -14.34 23.27 13.28
N SER A 28 -14.02 21.97 13.22
CA SER A 28 -13.02 21.48 12.27
C SER A 28 -13.54 21.50 10.84
N LEU A 29 -12.64 21.54 9.87
CA LEU A 29 -12.99 21.39 8.46
C LEU A 29 -13.80 20.09 8.22
N LYS A 30 -13.44 18.98 8.87
CA LYS A 30 -14.13 17.69 8.71
C LYS A 30 -15.59 17.75 9.17
N GLN A 31 -15.85 18.41 10.30
CA GLN A 31 -17.20 18.64 10.81
C GLN A 31 -18.00 19.56 9.90
N ALA A 32 -17.39 20.65 9.41
CA ALA A 32 -18.05 21.58 8.49
C ALA A 32 -18.54 20.89 7.21
N ILE A 33 -17.70 20.02 6.63
CA ILE A 33 -18.04 19.28 5.40
C ILE A 33 -19.11 18.20 5.64
N GLN A 34 -19.10 17.55 6.81
CA GLN A 34 -20.15 16.60 7.20
C GLN A 34 -21.51 17.30 7.34
N ASN A 35 -21.53 18.44 8.04
CA ASN A 35 -22.75 19.22 8.28
C ASN A 35 -23.39 19.72 6.98
N GLN A 36 -22.60 19.93 5.93
CA GLN A 36 -23.06 20.40 4.63
C GLN A 36 -23.41 19.26 3.65
N ASN A 37 -23.35 17.99 4.09
CA ASN A 37 -23.56 16.80 3.23
C ASN A 37 -22.67 16.76 1.98
N LEU A 38 -21.48 17.38 2.04
CA LEU A 38 -20.50 17.39 0.95
C LEU A 38 -19.45 16.27 1.07
N ALA A 39 -19.59 15.41 2.07
CA ALA A 39 -18.71 14.27 2.27
C ALA A 39 -19.02 13.13 1.26
N PRO A 40 -18.00 12.50 0.65
CA PRO A 40 -18.21 11.30 -0.15
C PRO A 40 -18.65 10.12 0.73
N LYS A 41 -19.27 9.10 0.12
CA LYS A 41 -19.62 7.85 0.81
C LYS A 41 -18.35 7.16 1.33
N GLY A 42 -18.29 6.85 2.63
CA GLY A 42 -17.16 6.18 3.28
C GLY A 42 -16.24 7.15 4.04
N GLN A 43 -15.01 6.69 4.37
CA GLN A 43 -14.03 7.56 5.03
C GLN A 43 -13.44 8.59 4.05
N PHE A 44 -13.30 9.82 4.52
CA PHE A 44 -12.82 10.95 3.72
C PHE A 44 -11.83 11.82 4.53
N ASP A 45 -11.00 12.57 3.80
CA ASP A 45 -10.12 13.60 4.34
C ASP A 45 -10.21 14.88 3.53
N ILE A 46 -9.77 15.98 4.16
CA ILE A 46 -9.75 17.31 3.57
C ILE A 46 -8.31 17.71 3.34
N TYR A 47 -8.05 18.24 2.16
CA TYR A 47 -6.73 18.59 1.67
C TYR A 47 -6.64 20.08 1.39
N ASP A 48 -5.46 20.67 1.63
CA ASP A 48 -5.12 21.98 1.08
C ASP A 48 -4.76 21.88 -0.41
N GLN A 49 -4.48 23.02 -1.04
CA GLN A 49 -4.04 23.11 -2.44
C GLN A 49 -2.76 22.33 -2.75
N ASN A 50 -1.96 21.98 -1.73
CA ASN A 50 -0.71 21.23 -1.87
C ASN A 50 -0.90 19.72 -1.58
N GLY A 51 -2.14 19.27 -1.32
CA GLY A 51 -2.44 17.88 -0.99
C GLY A 51 -2.10 17.46 0.45
N LYS A 52 -1.87 18.41 1.36
CA LYS A 52 -1.67 18.12 2.80
C LYS A 52 -3.02 17.91 3.48
N VAL A 53 -3.12 16.88 4.33
CA VAL A 53 -4.32 16.62 5.14
C VAL A 53 -4.47 17.70 6.21
N ILE A 54 -5.63 18.36 6.20
CA ILE A 54 -6.02 19.46 7.10
C ILE A 54 -7.38 19.20 7.77
N SER A 55 -7.87 17.94 7.74
CA SER A 55 -9.19 17.54 8.24
C SER A 55 -9.53 18.06 9.65
N ASN A 56 -8.56 18.13 10.56
CA ASN A 56 -8.76 18.53 11.96
C ASN A 56 -8.44 20.01 12.24
N SER A 57 -7.96 20.76 11.25
CA SER A 57 -7.67 22.19 11.43
C SER A 57 -8.95 23.00 11.57
N SER A 58 -8.85 24.13 12.24
CA SER A 58 -10.01 25.02 12.44
C SER A 58 -10.40 25.67 11.12
N VAL A 59 -11.72 25.82 10.91
CA VAL A 59 -12.28 26.55 9.77
C VAL A 59 -11.73 27.98 9.67
N SER A 60 -11.47 28.65 10.80
CA SER A 60 -10.98 30.03 10.84
C SER A 60 -9.63 30.24 10.14
N GLU A 61 -8.79 29.19 10.07
CA GLU A 61 -7.48 29.24 9.42
C GLU A 61 -7.56 29.25 7.88
N PHE A 62 -8.75 28.98 7.31
CA PHE A 62 -8.93 28.76 5.87
C PHE A 62 -9.94 29.73 5.24
N ARG A 63 -10.24 30.87 5.89
CA ARG A 63 -11.15 31.89 5.34
C ARG A 63 -10.84 32.21 3.87
N ASP A 64 -11.89 32.17 3.05
CA ASP A 64 -11.86 32.44 1.60
C ASP A 64 -10.90 31.54 0.80
N ARG A 65 -10.42 30.44 1.38
CA ARG A 65 -9.58 29.45 0.69
C ARG A 65 -10.42 28.35 0.05
N THR A 66 -9.81 27.70 -0.94
CA THR A 66 -10.32 26.44 -1.48
C THR A 66 -9.74 25.28 -0.68
N VAL A 67 -10.60 24.40 -0.20
CA VAL A 67 -10.26 23.11 0.39
C VAL A 67 -10.79 21.98 -0.49
N TYR A 68 -10.07 20.87 -0.53
CA TYR A 68 -10.40 19.74 -1.39
C TYR A 68 -10.87 18.57 -0.55
N VAL A 69 -12.05 18.03 -0.86
CA VAL A 69 -12.61 16.85 -0.21
C VAL A 69 -12.32 15.65 -1.09
N GLY A 70 -11.65 14.66 -0.52
CA GLY A 70 -11.33 13.42 -1.22
C GLY A 70 -11.50 12.21 -0.31
N VAL A 71 -11.39 11.02 -0.91
CA VAL A 71 -11.26 9.78 -0.13
C VAL A 71 -10.20 9.94 0.96
N ALA A 72 -10.40 9.29 2.12
CA ALA A 72 -9.45 9.38 3.21
C ALA A 72 -8.06 9.06 2.70
N LYS A 73 -7.06 9.81 3.17
CA LYS A 73 -5.68 9.49 2.87
C LYS A 73 -5.44 8.13 3.49
N VAL A 74 -5.48 7.09 2.67
CA VAL A 74 -4.92 5.80 3.07
C VAL A 74 -3.47 6.13 3.38
N ALA A 75 -3.06 5.92 4.64
CA ALA A 75 -1.67 6.04 5.02
C ALA A 75 -0.91 5.03 4.16
N GLY A 76 -0.38 5.52 3.04
CA GLY A 76 0.53 4.79 2.18
C GLY A 76 1.81 4.61 2.98
N GLY A 77 2.19 3.35 3.15
CA GLY A 77 3.36 2.98 3.90
C GLY A 77 3.61 1.48 3.79
N GLY A 78 4.87 1.09 3.86
CA GLY A 78 5.27 -0.31 4.00
C GLY A 78 4.70 -0.96 5.27
N ILE A 79 5.24 -2.12 5.62
CA ILE A 79 4.86 -2.82 6.85
C ILE A 79 5.34 -1.99 8.06
N PRO A 80 4.48 -1.63 9.02
CA PRO A 80 4.91 -0.89 10.20
C PRO A 80 6.04 -1.62 10.92
N ARG A 81 7.13 -0.92 11.22
CA ARG A 81 8.38 -1.54 11.68
C ARG A 81 8.20 -2.24 13.02
N GLU A 82 7.42 -1.64 13.90
CA GLU A 82 7.05 -2.17 15.22
C GLU A 82 6.18 -3.42 15.13
N ARG A 83 5.43 -3.58 14.04
CA ARG A 83 4.54 -4.71 13.80
C ARG A 83 5.17 -5.86 12.99
N LEU A 84 6.40 -5.68 12.49
CA LEU A 84 7.11 -6.74 11.74
C LEU A 84 7.23 -8.06 12.51
N ASN A 85 7.28 -8.00 13.84
CA ASN A 85 7.40 -9.20 14.67
C ASN A 85 6.11 -10.04 14.66
N GLU A 86 4.95 -9.47 14.35
CA GLU A 86 3.70 -10.23 14.20
C GLU A 86 3.82 -11.23 13.04
N LEU A 87 4.39 -10.81 11.90
CA LEU A 87 4.63 -11.69 10.75
C LEU A 87 5.69 -12.76 11.01
N LYS A 88 6.65 -12.49 11.92
CA LYS A 88 7.74 -13.43 12.23
C LYS A 88 7.27 -14.66 13.01
N ILE A 89 6.07 -14.61 13.59
CA ILE A 89 5.47 -15.77 14.26
C ILE A 89 5.32 -16.91 13.25
N GLU A 90 4.75 -16.62 12.09
CA GLU A 90 4.56 -17.59 10.99
C GLU A 90 5.77 -17.67 10.06
N TYR A 91 6.52 -16.58 9.91
CA TYR A 91 7.67 -16.47 9.02
C TYR A 91 8.95 -16.05 9.76
N PRO A 92 9.58 -16.92 10.59
CA PRO A 92 10.70 -16.54 11.46
C PRO A 92 11.94 -15.99 10.73
N SER A 93 12.12 -16.38 9.47
CA SER A 93 13.22 -15.93 8.61
C SER A 93 13.01 -14.51 8.06
N LEU A 94 11.83 -13.91 8.24
CA LEU A 94 11.46 -12.62 7.71
C LEU A 94 12.33 -11.51 8.28
N ARG A 95 12.96 -10.76 7.37
CA ARG A 95 13.83 -9.63 7.70
C ARG A 95 13.56 -8.46 6.76
N PRO A 96 13.51 -7.21 7.26
CA PRO A 96 13.42 -6.05 6.39
C PRO A 96 14.71 -5.89 5.56
N VAL A 97 14.57 -5.44 4.32
CA VAL A 97 15.72 -5.07 3.47
C VAL A 97 16.17 -3.67 3.85
N LYS A 98 17.41 -3.52 4.32
CA LYS A 98 17.94 -2.27 4.90
C LYS A 98 17.71 -1.01 4.05
N GLN A 99 17.89 -1.11 2.73
CA GLN A 99 17.73 0.02 1.81
C GLN A 99 16.26 0.48 1.68
N HIS A 100 15.31 -0.39 2.00
CA HIS A 100 13.87 -0.16 1.94
C HIS A 100 13.25 -0.13 3.34
N LEU A 101 14.08 0.10 4.36
CA LEU A 101 13.66 0.23 5.76
C LEU A 101 13.79 1.69 6.17
N THR A 102 12.68 2.28 6.58
CA THR A 102 12.64 3.62 7.17
C THR A 102 12.55 3.53 8.69
N ARG A 103 12.43 4.69 9.36
CA ARG A 103 12.17 4.74 10.80
C ARG A 103 10.79 4.15 11.17
N LYS A 104 9.82 4.23 10.27
CA LYS A 104 8.41 3.87 10.54
C LYS A 104 8.01 2.52 9.94
N GLU A 105 8.65 2.11 8.85
CA GLU A 105 8.12 1.03 8.01
C GLU A 105 9.19 0.32 7.20
N ALA A 106 8.92 -0.94 6.87
CA ALA A 106 9.65 -1.74 5.89
C ALA A 106 8.85 -1.85 4.59
N GLN A 107 9.38 -1.27 3.52
CA GLN A 107 8.79 -1.31 2.18
C GLN A 107 9.24 -2.53 1.38
N MET A 108 10.20 -3.29 1.92
CA MET A 108 10.65 -4.55 1.34
C MET A 108 11.12 -5.50 2.43
N ILE A 109 10.71 -6.76 2.31
CA ILE A 109 11.11 -7.83 3.21
C ILE A 109 11.75 -8.97 2.41
N ARG A 110 12.72 -9.64 3.01
CA ARG A 110 13.24 -10.92 2.57
C ARG A 110 12.73 -12.01 3.49
N VAL A 111 12.31 -13.12 2.93
CA VAL A 111 11.82 -14.28 3.68
C VAL A 111 12.30 -15.56 3.01
N ARG A 112 12.51 -16.58 3.82
CA ARG A 112 12.80 -17.94 3.39
C ARG A 112 11.74 -18.90 3.93
N PHE A 113 11.23 -19.78 3.08
CA PHE A 113 10.33 -20.86 3.47
C PHE A 113 10.68 -22.15 2.71
N PRO A 114 10.30 -23.33 3.23
CA PRO A 114 10.61 -24.62 2.59
C PRO A 114 10.13 -24.68 1.14
N SER A 115 10.96 -25.26 0.27
CA SER A 115 10.68 -25.32 -1.18
C SER A 115 10.03 -26.61 -1.67
N ASP A 116 9.69 -27.53 -0.77
CA ASP A 116 9.12 -28.83 -1.12
C ASP A 116 9.92 -29.58 -2.20
N GLY A 117 11.25 -29.47 -2.14
CA GLY A 117 12.18 -30.09 -3.09
C GLY A 117 12.39 -29.34 -4.40
N HIS A 118 11.78 -28.16 -4.59
CA HIS A 118 11.93 -27.37 -5.82
C HIS A 118 13.26 -26.64 -5.94
N THR A 119 14.05 -26.54 -4.85
CA THR A 119 15.38 -25.93 -4.86
C THR A 119 16.43 -26.84 -4.24
N ARG A 120 17.69 -26.74 -4.71
CA ARG A 120 18.83 -27.49 -4.14
C ARG A 120 19.05 -27.24 -2.65
N SER A 121 18.78 -26.03 -2.19
CA SER A 121 18.97 -25.66 -0.77
C SER A 121 17.83 -26.10 0.14
N GLY A 122 16.71 -26.61 -0.41
CA GLY A 122 15.50 -26.95 0.34
C GLY A 122 14.65 -25.74 0.75
N PHE A 123 15.02 -24.52 0.33
CA PHE A 123 14.29 -23.30 0.63
C PHE A 123 14.10 -22.42 -0.59
N TRP A 124 12.94 -21.79 -0.66
CA TRP A 124 12.77 -20.57 -1.45
C TRP A 124 13.40 -19.41 -0.70
N ASP A 125 14.12 -18.57 -1.42
CA ASP A 125 14.59 -17.29 -0.92
C ASP A 125 13.96 -16.20 -1.77
N ILE A 126 13.09 -15.42 -1.15
CA ILE A 126 12.33 -14.41 -1.86
C ILE A 126 12.44 -13.05 -1.21
N VAL A 127 12.23 -12.03 -2.03
CA VAL A 127 12.02 -10.66 -1.59
C VAL A 127 10.63 -10.22 -2.02
N ILE A 128 9.92 -9.54 -1.13
CA ILE A 128 8.62 -8.93 -1.43
C ILE A 128 8.79 -7.42 -1.35
N TYR A 129 8.50 -6.74 -2.47
CA TYR A 129 8.38 -5.31 -2.53
C TYR A 129 6.95 -4.89 -2.25
N CYS A 130 6.78 -4.05 -1.24
CA CYS A 130 5.50 -3.65 -0.66
C CYS A 130 5.57 -2.18 -0.23
N PRO A 131 5.61 -1.23 -1.17
CA PRO A 131 5.70 0.20 -0.84
C PRO A 131 4.43 0.74 -0.16
N ASN A 132 3.30 0.04 -0.30
CA ASN A 132 2.07 0.35 0.40
C ASN A 132 1.34 -0.95 0.77
N ALA A 133 1.53 -1.40 2.01
CA ALA A 133 1.00 -2.68 2.52
C ALA A 133 -0.51 -2.64 2.80
N SER A 134 -1.08 -1.47 3.07
CA SER A 134 -2.48 -1.33 3.46
C SER A 134 -3.44 -1.36 2.27
N SER A 135 -2.97 -1.02 1.06
CA SER A 135 -3.87 -0.95 -0.12
C SER A 135 -3.27 -1.38 -1.45
N SER A 136 -1.94 -1.44 -1.61
CA SER A 136 -1.34 -1.73 -2.92
C SER A 136 -1.07 -3.22 -3.13
N LEU A 137 -0.90 -3.55 -4.41
CA LEU A 137 -0.39 -4.85 -4.82
C LEU A 137 1.10 -4.98 -4.45
N MET A 138 1.45 -6.13 -3.91
CA MET A 138 2.81 -6.53 -3.58
C MET A 138 3.44 -7.30 -4.74
N HIS A 139 4.76 -7.26 -4.85
CA HIS A 139 5.49 -8.02 -5.87
C HIS A 139 6.57 -8.90 -5.23
N ALA A 140 6.52 -10.20 -5.52
CA ALA A 140 7.48 -11.17 -5.02
C ALA A 140 8.54 -11.51 -6.07
N TYR A 141 9.76 -11.72 -5.61
CA TYR A 141 10.94 -11.98 -6.42
C TYR A 141 11.72 -13.14 -5.85
N VAL A 142 11.87 -14.23 -6.60
CA VAL A 142 12.76 -15.34 -6.23
C VAL A 142 14.19 -14.92 -6.53
N ILE A 143 15.02 -14.86 -5.50
CA ILE A 143 16.42 -14.39 -5.61
C ILE A 143 17.40 -15.54 -5.75
N ASN A 144 17.03 -16.76 -5.35
CA ASN A 144 17.81 -17.98 -5.53
C ASN A 144 17.31 -18.81 -6.72
N PHE A 145 16.86 -18.16 -7.79
CA PHE A 145 16.27 -18.84 -8.96
C PHE A 145 17.24 -19.76 -9.71
N LEU A 146 18.56 -19.60 -9.52
CA LEU A 146 19.59 -20.51 -10.04
C LEU A 146 19.70 -21.82 -9.25
N GLU A 147 18.98 -21.94 -8.13
CA GLU A 147 18.92 -23.15 -7.33
C GLU A 147 17.72 -24.04 -7.68
N ILE A 148 16.84 -23.59 -8.58
CA ILE A 148 15.62 -24.31 -8.95
C ILE A 148 15.98 -25.61 -9.66
N THR A 149 15.52 -26.72 -9.11
CA THR A 149 15.71 -28.08 -9.64
C THR A 149 14.42 -28.64 -10.23
N LYS A 150 13.28 -28.20 -9.71
CA LYS A 150 11.95 -28.54 -10.20
C LYS A 150 11.17 -27.26 -10.41
N ASN A 151 10.68 -27.06 -11.63
CA ASN A 151 9.93 -25.86 -11.96
C ASN A 151 8.60 -25.84 -11.21
N PRO A 152 8.27 -24.74 -10.51
CA PRO A 152 6.95 -24.58 -9.94
C PRO A 152 5.92 -24.40 -11.07
N ARG A 153 4.64 -24.70 -10.79
CA ARG A 153 3.57 -24.45 -11.75
C ARG A 153 3.33 -22.97 -12.07
N VAL A 154 3.77 -22.08 -11.18
CA VAL A 154 3.69 -20.63 -11.39
C VAL A 154 4.79 -20.14 -12.34
N SER A 155 4.43 -19.21 -13.22
CA SER A 155 5.41 -18.57 -14.10
C SER A 155 6.35 -17.63 -13.31
N LEU A 156 7.64 -17.79 -13.55
CA LEU A 156 8.71 -16.98 -12.99
C LEU A 156 9.35 -16.13 -14.10
N PHE A 157 9.16 -14.81 -14.06
CA PHE A 157 9.53 -13.94 -15.17
C PHE A 157 10.82 -13.17 -14.94
N ALA A 158 11.72 -13.24 -15.92
CA ALA A 158 12.83 -12.31 -16.10
C ALA A 158 12.36 -10.94 -16.62
N LYS A 159 11.26 -10.94 -17.39
CA LYS A 159 10.61 -9.75 -17.95
C LYS A 159 9.11 -9.93 -17.74
N PRO A 160 8.54 -9.35 -16.67
CA PRO A 160 7.13 -9.51 -16.34
C PRO A 160 6.24 -8.99 -17.47
N PRO A 161 5.06 -9.60 -17.68
CA PRO A 161 4.12 -9.13 -18.69
C PRO A 161 3.62 -7.71 -18.35
N SER A 162 3.30 -6.93 -19.37
CA SER A 162 2.70 -5.58 -19.23
C SER A 162 1.22 -5.61 -18.78
N ALA A 163 0.75 -6.74 -18.24
CA ALA A 163 -0.58 -6.88 -17.69
C ALA A 163 -0.78 -5.99 -16.46
N SER A 164 -2.05 -5.65 -16.15
CA SER A 164 -2.40 -4.76 -15.04
C SER A 164 -1.78 -5.19 -13.71
N TYR A 165 -1.69 -6.49 -13.45
CA TYR A 165 -1.12 -7.09 -12.24
C TYR A 165 0.41 -7.23 -12.29
N GLY A 166 1.04 -7.15 -13.46
CA GLY A 166 2.50 -7.13 -13.62
C GLY A 166 3.09 -5.71 -13.60
N LYS A 167 2.24 -4.68 -13.65
CA LYS A 167 2.67 -3.28 -13.65
C LYS A 167 3.38 -2.95 -12.33
N GLY A 168 4.64 -2.49 -12.42
CA GLY A 168 5.46 -2.18 -11.25
C GLY A 168 6.40 -3.31 -10.82
N ALA A 169 6.39 -4.44 -11.52
CA ALA A 169 7.20 -5.62 -11.20
C ALA A 169 8.72 -5.48 -11.50
N GLY A 170 9.24 -4.29 -11.81
CA GLY A 170 10.69 -4.04 -11.82
C GLY A 170 11.51 -4.80 -12.88
N ASN A 171 10.88 -5.34 -13.93
CA ASN A 171 11.55 -5.96 -15.08
C ASN A 171 12.58 -7.04 -14.73
N GLY A 172 12.27 -7.91 -13.76
CA GLY A 172 13.15 -9.01 -13.33
C GLY A 172 14.36 -8.58 -12.51
N ARG A 173 14.37 -7.34 -12.04
CA ARG A 173 15.32 -6.86 -11.02
C ARG A 173 14.56 -6.51 -9.76
N ILE A 174 15.26 -6.66 -8.64
CA ILE A 174 14.73 -6.22 -7.34
C ILE A 174 14.63 -4.69 -7.39
N PRO A 175 13.46 -4.09 -7.10
CA PRO A 175 13.31 -2.64 -7.08
C PRO A 175 14.38 -1.94 -6.23
N GLY A 176 15.00 -0.90 -6.78
CA GLY A 176 16.10 -0.17 -6.12
C GLY A 176 17.46 -0.89 -6.15
N SER A 177 17.60 -1.97 -6.92
CA SER A 177 18.85 -2.72 -7.08
C SER A 177 19.06 -3.16 -8.53
N ASN A 178 20.31 -3.44 -8.90
CA ASN A 178 20.66 -4.10 -10.15
C ASN A 178 20.67 -5.63 -10.04
N ARG A 179 20.38 -6.18 -8.85
CA ARG A 179 20.34 -7.63 -8.63
C ARG A 179 19.20 -8.26 -9.43
N GLU A 180 19.57 -9.24 -10.24
CA GLU A 180 18.61 -10.08 -10.96
C GLU A 180 17.79 -10.95 -10.00
N ALA A 181 16.54 -11.14 -10.36
CA ALA A 181 15.62 -12.05 -9.70
C ALA A 181 14.58 -12.56 -10.71
N ARG A 182 13.72 -13.48 -10.29
CA ARG A 182 12.53 -13.85 -11.06
C ARG A 182 11.28 -13.35 -10.36
N TRP A 183 10.53 -12.47 -11.03
CA TRP A 183 9.24 -12.03 -10.53
C TRP A 183 8.25 -13.18 -10.56
N VAL A 184 7.53 -13.38 -9.47
CA VAL A 184 6.52 -14.45 -9.34
C VAL A 184 5.19 -13.95 -9.88
N CYS A 185 4.62 -14.66 -10.85
CA CYS A 185 3.26 -14.39 -11.31
C CYS A 185 2.26 -14.70 -10.20
N HIS A 186 1.71 -13.67 -9.56
CA HIS A 186 0.77 -13.86 -8.45
C HIS A 186 -0.71 -13.87 -8.89
N GLY A 187 -0.97 -13.79 -10.21
CA GLY A 187 -2.33 -13.65 -10.75
C GLY A 187 -3.06 -12.41 -10.23
N GLN A 188 -4.39 -12.43 -10.30
CA GLN A 188 -5.28 -11.35 -9.84
C GLN A 188 -5.58 -11.47 -8.33
N ILE A 189 -4.53 -11.40 -7.49
CA ILE A 189 -4.70 -11.53 -6.02
C ILE A 189 -5.23 -10.25 -5.36
N LEU A 190 -5.06 -9.06 -5.97
CA LEU A 190 -5.43 -7.79 -5.34
C LEU A 190 -6.90 -7.72 -4.84
N PRO A 191 -7.92 -8.19 -5.59
CA PRO A 191 -9.29 -8.22 -5.09
C PRO A 191 -9.48 -9.05 -3.82
N HIS A 192 -8.69 -10.12 -3.64
CA HIS A 192 -8.74 -10.97 -2.44
C HIS A 192 -8.13 -10.25 -1.24
N LEU A 193 -6.98 -9.59 -1.43
CA LEU A 193 -6.35 -8.79 -0.38
C LEU A 193 -7.27 -7.64 0.08
N ASN A 194 -8.00 -7.02 -0.85
CA ASN A 194 -8.91 -5.93 -0.53
C ASN A 194 -10.11 -6.37 0.34
N ARG A 195 -10.51 -7.65 0.29
CA ARG A 195 -11.54 -8.19 1.19
C ARG A 195 -11.05 -8.37 2.63
N LEU A 196 -9.74 -8.45 2.85
CA LEU A 196 -9.12 -8.57 4.17
C LEU A 196 -9.02 -7.21 4.91
N GLY A 197 -9.51 -6.13 4.30
CA GLY A 197 -9.39 -4.78 4.83
C GLY A 197 -8.01 -4.17 4.58
N ASN A 198 -7.60 -3.27 5.47
CA ASN A 198 -6.42 -2.42 5.32
C ASN A 198 -5.30 -2.73 6.32
N ASP A 199 -5.42 -3.79 7.13
CA ASP A 199 -4.35 -4.16 8.06
C ASP A 199 -3.13 -4.69 7.27
N PRO A 200 -1.97 -4.02 7.33
CA PRO A 200 -0.79 -4.42 6.60
C PRO A 200 -0.28 -5.82 7.01
N ILE A 201 -0.45 -6.25 8.26
CA ILE A 201 0.01 -7.55 8.74
C ILE A 201 -0.85 -8.66 8.14
N VAL A 202 -2.17 -8.51 8.20
CA VAL A 202 -3.12 -9.49 7.63
C VAL A 202 -2.90 -9.63 6.12
N ARG A 203 -2.78 -8.51 5.40
CA ARG A 203 -2.59 -8.52 3.94
C ARG A 203 -1.27 -9.13 3.53
N VAL A 204 -0.17 -8.79 4.22
CA VAL A 204 1.17 -9.31 3.88
C VAL A 204 1.28 -10.79 4.23
N GLY A 205 0.73 -11.22 5.37
CA GLY A 205 0.65 -12.64 5.73
C GLY A 205 -0.12 -13.45 4.69
N ALA A 206 -1.30 -12.99 4.28
CA ALA A 206 -2.08 -13.63 3.23
C ALA A 206 -1.34 -13.70 1.88
N TYR A 207 -0.63 -12.63 1.51
CA TYR A 207 0.17 -12.61 0.29
C TYR A 207 1.39 -13.55 0.38
N LEU A 208 2.07 -13.63 1.52
CA LEU A 208 3.16 -14.58 1.77
C LEU A 208 2.69 -16.03 1.62
N ASN A 209 1.56 -16.37 2.23
CA ASN A 209 0.95 -17.69 2.13
C ASN A 209 0.61 -18.04 0.67
N HIS A 210 0.01 -17.11 -0.08
CA HIS A 210 -0.26 -17.28 -1.51
C HIS A 210 0.99 -17.55 -2.32
N ILE A 211 2.06 -16.77 -2.13
CA ILE A 211 3.31 -16.96 -2.87
C ILE A 211 3.97 -18.29 -2.50
N GLN A 212 3.96 -18.69 -1.23
CA GLN A 212 4.46 -19.99 -0.81
C GLN A 212 3.69 -21.14 -1.49
N ASN A 213 2.35 -21.06 -1.54
CA ASN A 213 1.53 -22.05 -2.22
C ASN A 213 1.83 -22.10 -3.73
N LEU A 214 1.93 -20.95 -4.39
CA LEU A 214 2.25 -20.88 -5.82
C LEU A 214 3.62 -21.47 -6.16
N LEU A 215 4.61 -21.27 -5.29
CA LEU A 215 5.97 -21.74 -5.50
C LEU A 215 6.16 -23.22 -5.15
N ASN A 216 5.33 -23.80 -4.28
CA ASN A 216 5.42 -25.22 -3.91
C ASN A 216 4.49 -26.12 -4.73
N GLN A 217 3.68 -25.56 -5.63
CA GLN A 217 2.81 -26.33 -6.55
C GLN A 217 3.56 -26.99 -7.71
#